data_AF-A0A7R9DYC3-F1
#
_entry.id   AF-A0A7R9DYC3-F1
#
_cell.length_a   1.000
_cell.length_b   1.000
_cell.length_c   1.000
_cell.angle_alpha   90.00
_cell.angle_beta   90.00
_cell.angle_gamma   90.00
#
_symmetry.space_group_name_H-M   'P 1'
#
loop_
_entity.id
_entity.type
_entity.pdbx_description
1 polymer ?
#
loop_
_entity_poly.entity_id
_entity_poly.type
_entity_poly.pdbx_seq_one_letter_code
_entity_poly.pdbx_strand_id
1 'polypeptide(L)'
;MSTSMYVTYDVTKESGKRVVSALARCGDCRVPTYSPVQSNQTYSILIPSFLVDGGDGFTVFKEKSIKIITLATSDVDIVANYFNRKSPVYSALQGRIKFGIEAKDPGSSASVSSSCLVLLFLCWATITETVKIFNPSRRTPPSAYSYRCLYRD
;
A
#
# COMPACT_ATOMS: atom_id res chain seq x y z
N MET A 1 1.31 -16.44 -18.09
CA MET A 1 0.60 -15.15 -18.02
C MET A 1 1.57 -14.09 -17.49
N SER A 2 2.23 -13.34 -18.38
CA SER A 2 3.16 -12.27 -17.98
C SER A 2 2.36 -11.01 -17.70
N THR A 3 2.35 -10.55 -16.46
CA THR A 3 1.53 -9.41 -16.05
C THR A 3 2.32 -8.11 -16.21
N SER A 4 1.61 -7.02 -16.44
CA SER A 4 2.18 -5.78 -16.99
C SER A 4 2.53 -4.70 -15.97
N MET A 5 2.26 -4.85 -14.67
CA MET A 5 2.39 -3.73 -13.74
C MET A 5 2.93 -4.11 -12.34
N TYR A 6 3.73 -3.22 -11.76
CA TYR A 6 4.14 -3.20 -10.36
C TYR A 6 3.63 -1.93 -9.70
N VAL A 7 3.05 -2.04 -8.50
CA VAL A 7 2.50 -0.90 -7.76
C VAL A 7 2.94 -0.96 -6.31
N THR A 8 3.37 0.19 -5.78
CA THR A 8 3.67 0.38 -4.37
C THR A 8 2.67 1.37 -3.78
N TYR A 9 1.99 0.94 -2.73
CA TYR A 9 1.01 1.73 -1.98
C TYR A 9 1.56 2.12 -0.62
N ASP A 10 1.24 3.33 -0.18
CA ASP A 10 1.34 3.74 1.21
C ASP A 10 -0.08 3.92 1.75
N VAL A 11 -0.45 3.04 2.69
CA VAL A 11 -1.82 3.00 3.25
C VAL A 11 -2.04 4.05 4.33
N THR A 12 -0.99 4.70 4.84
CA THR A 12 -1.12 5.77 5.84
C THR A 12 -1.53 7.09 5.20
N LYS A 13 -1.40 7.22 3.87
CA LYS A 13 -1.85 8.39 3.11
C LYS A 13 -3.38 8.44 2.95
N GLU A 14 -3.87 9.66 2.79
CA GLU A 14 -5.27 9.95 2.49
C GLU A 14 -5.78 9.18 1.26
N SER A 15 -7.10 8.93 1.24
CA SER A 15 -7.74 8.31 0.06
C SER A 15 -7.42 9.11 -1.21
N GLY A 16 -7.11 8.41 -2.29
CA GLY A 16 -6.66 9.00 -3.57
C GLY A 16 -5.17 9.33 -3.65
N LYS A 17 -4.42 9.38 -2.54
CA LYS A 17 -2.97 9.69 -2.52
C LYS A 17 -2.08 8.49 -2.12
N ARG A 18 -2.65 7.29 -2.10
CA ARG A 18 -1.98 6.08 -1.61
C ARG A 18 -0.98 5.46 -2.58
N VAL A 19 -1.05 5.76 -3.88
CA VAL A 19 -0.10 5.20 -4.85
C VAL A 19 1.22 5.99 -4.76
N VAL A 20 2.31 5.32 -4.38
CA VAL A 20 3.65 5.92 -4.30
C VAL A 20 4.41 5.74 -5.61
N SER A 21 4.29 4.56 -6.22
CA SER A 21 4.94 4.24 -7.48
C SER A 21 4.09 3.24 -8.26
N ALA A 22 3.97 3.45 -9.57
CA ALA A 22 3.40 2.50 -10.51
C ALA A 22 4.35 2.36 -11.69
N LEU A 23 4.79 1.13 -11.97
CA LEU A 23 5.66 0.78 -13.10
C LEU A 23 4.88 -0.10 -14.06
N ALA A 24 4.79 0.29 -15.32
CA ALA A 24 4.17 -0.51 -16.38
C ALA A 24 5.23 -1.10 -17.30
N ARG A 25 4.97 -2.30 -17.80
CA ARG A 25 5.75 -2.96 -18.83
C ARG A 25 5.48 -2.27 -20.15
N CYS A 26 6.53 -1.87 -20.84
CA CYS A 26 6.42 -1.28 -22.16
C CYS A 26 5.85 -2.30 -23.18
N GLY A 27 4.86 -1.84 -23.95
CA GLY A 27 4.21 -2.62 -25.01
C GLY A 27 4.76 -2.34 -26.42
N ASP A 28 5.33 -1.15 -26.63
CA ASP A 28 5.90 -0.70 -27.92
C ASP A 28 7.44 -0.60 -27.84
N CYS A 29 8.08 -1.71 -27.48
CA CYS A 29 9.54 -1.82 -27.43
C CYS A 29 9.98 -3.22 -27.77
N ARG A 30 11.16 -3.32 -28.40
CA ARG A 30 11.76 -4.59 -28.80
C ARG A 30 12.04 -5.53 -27.63
N VAL A 31 12.51 -4.98 -26.52
CA VAL A 31 12.79 -5.72 -25.28
C VAL A 31 11.90 -5.12 -24.19
N PRO A 32 10.94 -5.89 -23.64
CA PRO A 32 10.02 -5.36 -22.65
C PRO A 32 10.71 -5.01 -21.34
N THR A 33 10.69 -3.73 -20.99
CA THR A 33 11.20 -3.19 -19.73
C THR A 33 10.08 -2.55 -18.92
N TYR A 34 10.30 -2.37 -17.62
CA TYR A 34 9.36 -1.65 -16.75
C TYR A 34 9.79 -0.20 -16.62
N SER A 35 8.84 0.72 -16.81
CA SER A 35 9.03 2.16 -16.68
C SER A 35 7.92 2.80 -15.85
N PRO A 36 8.16 3.94 -15.19
CA PRO A 36 7.11 4.67 -14.49
C PRO A 36 5.93 5.01 -15.41
N VAL A 37 4.72 4.85 -14.88
CA VAL A 37 3.50 5.25 -15.57
C VAL A 37 3.48 6.77 -15.70
N GLN A 38 3.27 7.26 -16.92
CA GLN A 38 3.22 8.68 -17.25
C GLN A 38 1.77 9.10 -17.48
N SER A 39 1.32 10.19 -16.86
CA SER A 39 -0.07 10.66 -16.95
C SER A 39 -0.48 11.13 -18.34
N ASN A 40 0.48 11.52 -19.18
CA ASN A 40 0.26 12.03 -20.54
C ASN A 40 0.40 10.94 -21.62
N GLN A 41 0.56 9.68 -21.24
CA GLN A 41 0.68 8.56 -22.18
C GLN A 41 -0.60 7.72 -22.23
N THR A 42 -0.86 7.14 -23.41
CA THR A 42 -1.96 6.18 -23.60
C THR A 42 -1.45 4.76 -23.42
N TYR A 43 -2.17 3.98 -22.64
CA TYR A 43 -1.83 2.58 -22.36
C TYR A 43 -2.95 1.66 -22.82
N SER A 44 -2.59 0.54 -23.44
CA SER A 44 -3.52 -0.56 -23.71
C SER A 44 -3.53 -1.50 -22.50
N ILE A 45 -4.72 -1.71 -21.93
CA ILE A 45 -4.93 -2.59 -20.79
C ILE A 45 -5.97 -3.66 -21.14
N LEU A 46 -5.79 -4.86 -20.58
CA LEU A 46 -6.76 -5.94 -20.64
C LEU A 46 -7.42 -6.07 -19.27
N ILE A 47 -8.72 -5.80 -19.21
CA ILE A 47 -9.53 -5.84 -17.98
C ILE A 47 -10.88 -6.52 -18.28
N PRO A 48 -11.57 -7.08 -17.27
CA PRO A 48 -12.92 -7.62 -17.42
C PRO A 48 -13.91 -6.56 -17.91
N SER A 49 -14.91 -6.97 -18.70
CA SER A 49 -16.00 -6.08 -19.18
C SER A 49 -16.74 -5.41 -18.03
N PHE A 50 -16.93 -6.11 -16.90
CA PHE A 50 -17.54 -5.56 -15.68
C PHE A 50 -16.88 -4.24 -15.22
N LEU A 51 -15.56 -4.13 -15.28
CA LEU A 51 -14.85 -2.90 -14.91
C LEU A 51 -14.96 -1.81 -15.98
N VAL A 52 -15.01 -2.20 -17.27
CA VAL A 52 -15.23 -1.27 -18.38
C VAL A 52 -16.60 -0.59 -18.26
N ASP A 53 -17.61 -1.34 -17.82
CA ASP A 53 -18.99 -0.84 -17.66
C ASP A 53 -19.20 0.00 -16.39
N GLY A 54 -18.18 0.15 -15.55
CA GLY A 54 -18.20 0.94 -14.31
C GLY A 54 -18.54 0.15 -13.05
N GLY A 55 -18.41 -1.19 -13.08
CA GLY A 55 -18.52 -2.04 -11.90
C GLY A 55 -17.56 -1.61 -10.77
N ASP A 56 -17.90 -1.94 -9.53
CA ASP A 56 -17.18 -1.54 -8.31
C ASP A 56 -16.88 -0.02 -8.18
N GLY A 57 -17.63 0.82 -8.91
CA GLY A 57 -17.43 2.27 -8.92
C GLY A 57 -16.28 2.75 -9.83
N PHE A 58 -15.70 1.87 -10.67
CA PHE A 58 -14.64 2.23 -11.62
C PHE A 58 -15.19 2.90 -12.89
N THR A 59 -15.96 3.99 -12.74
CA THR A 59 -16.55 4.72 -13.89
C THR A 59 -15.51 5.35 -14.81
N VAL A 60 -14.28 5.51 -14.33
CA VAL A 60 -13.15 6.06 -15.09
C VAL A 60 -12.91 5.36 -16.42
N PHE A 61 -13.11 4.03 -16.50
CA PHE A 61 -12.91 3.30 -17.75
C PHE A 61 -14.05 3.55 -18.74
N LYS A 62 -15.28 3.69 -18.25
CA LYS A 62 -16.43 4.04 -19.10
C LYS A 62 -16.32 5.46 -19.65
N GLU A 63 -15.84 6.40 -18.83
CA GLU A 63 -15.81 7.83 -19.14
C GLU A 63 -14.58 8.28 -19.93
N LYS A 64 -13.40 7.66 -19.69
CA LYS A 64 -12.11 8.16 -20.21
C LYS A 64 -11.42 7.23 -21.21
N SER A 65 -12.03 6.10 -21.58
CA SER A 65 -11.43 5.20 -22.58
C SER A 65 -11.45 5.81 -23.98
N ILE A 66 -10.30 5.75 -24.67
CA ILE A 66 -10.18 6.21 -26.07
C ILE A 66 -10.77 5.16 -27.03
N LYS A 67 -10.53 3.87 -26.75
CA LYS A 67 -10.98 2.76 -27.58
C LYS A 67 -11.24 1.53 -26.71
N ILE A 68 -12.40 0.91 -26.92
CA ILE A 68 -12.80 -0.33 -26.23
C ILE A 68 -12.90 -1.43 -27.28
N ILE A 69 -12.27 -2.57 -26.98
CA ILE A 69 -12.36 -3.78 -27.81
C ILE A 69 -12.80 -4.92 -26.89
N THR A 70 -14.00 -5.44 -27.14
CA THR A 70 -14.56 -6.56 -26.39
C THR A 70 -14.20 -7.87 -27.06
N LEU A 71 -13.68 -8.82 -26.28
CA LEU A 71 -13.41 -10.18 -26.74
C LEU A 71 -14.73 -10.98 -26.77
N ALA A 72 -14.92 -11.79 -27.81
CA ALA A 72 -16.12 -12.65 -27.94
C ALA A 72 -16.08 -13.90 -27.05
N THR A 73 -14.95 -14.16 -26.40
CA THR A 73 -14.71 -15.35 -25.59
C THR A 73 -14.95 -15.05 -24.11
N SER A 74 -15.56 -15.99 -23.38
CA SER A 74 -15.75 -15.84 -21.95
C SER A 74 -14.42 -15.87 -21.18
N ASP A 75 -14.40 -15.27 -19.99
CA ASP A 75 -13.25 -15.31 -19.08
C ASP A 75 -12.95 -16.75 -18.63
N VAL A 76 -13.98 -17.56 -18.38
CA VAL A 76 -13.86 -18.99 -18.06
C VAL A 76 -13.16 -19.74 -19.17
N ASP A 77 -13.55 -19.53 -20.43
CA ASP A 77 -12.95 -20.19 -21.59
C ASP A 77 -11.49 -19.77 -21.80
N ILE A 78 -11.18 -18.47 -21.61
CA ILE A 78 -9.81 -17.95 -21.71
C ILE A 78 -8.91 -18.62 -20.66
N VAL A 79 -9.38 -18.71 -19.42
CA VAL A 79 -8.64 -19.31 -18.31
C VAL A 79 -8.50 -20.83 -18.50
N ALA A 80 -9.56 -21.52 -18.92
CA ALA A 80 -9.52 -22.95 -19.23
C ALA A 80 -8.51 -23.25 -20.35
N ASN A 81 -8.53 -22.48 -21.44
CA ASN A 81 -7.57 -22.62 -22.53
C ASN A 81 -6.13 -22.35 -22.07
N TYR A 82 -5.92 -21.40 -21.16
CA TYR A 82 -4.61 -21.17 -20.54
C TYR A 82 -4.11 -22.41 -19.79
N PHE A 83 -4.94 -23.01 -18.92
CA PHE A 83 -4.57 -24.22 -18.19
C PHE A 83 -4.30 -25.39 -19.12
N ASN A 84 -5.15 -25.60 -20.13
CA ASN A 84 -4.96 -26.67 -21.11
C ASN A 84 -3.61 -26.59 -21.85
N ARG A 85 -3.12 -25.37 -22.11
CA ARG A 85 -1.86 -25.15 -22.86
C ARG A 85 -0.61 -25.02 -21.99
N LYS A 86 -0.76 -24.69 -20.71
CA LYS A 86 0.34 -24.32 -19.81
C LYS A 86 0.41 -25.16 -18.54
N SER A 87 -0.33 -26.28 -18.49
CA SER A 87 -0.26 -27.24 -17.39
C SER A 87 1.07 -27.99 -17.36
N PRO A 88 1.65 -28.27 -16.18
CA PRO A 88 1.22 -27.78 -14.86
C PRO A 88 1.54 -26.30 -14.65
N VAL A 89 0.62 -25.56 -14.01
CA VAL A 89 0.79 -24.13 -13.73
C VAL A 89 1.36 -23.92 -12.33
N TYR A 90 2.43 -23.13 -12.24
CA TYR A 90 3.04 -22.70 -10.97
C TYR A 90 2.95 -21.19 -10.84
N SER A 91 2.23 -20.69 -9.84
CA SER A 91 2.16 -19.28 -9.48
C SER A 91 3.05 -18.99 -8.26
N ALA A 92 3.65 -17.81 -8.22
CA ALA A 92 4.52 -17.38 -7.14
C ALA A 92 4.20 -15.93 -6.73
N LEU A 93 4.58 -15.55 -5.52
CA LEU A 93 4.55 -14.17 -5.07
C LEU A 93 5.66 -13.38 -5.77
N GLN A 94 5.26 -12.56 -6.74
CA GLN A 94 6.20 -11.79 -7.57
C GLN A 94 6.41 -10.34 -7.08
N GLY A 95 5.84 -9.97 -5.93
CA GLY A 95 5.97 -8.61 -5.39
C GLY A 95 5.35 -7.52 -6.28
N ARG A 96 4.30 -7.86 -7.03
CA ARG A 96 3.60 -6.94 -7.95
C ARG A 96 2.85 -5.82 -7.23
N ILE A 97 2.32 -6.13 -6.05
CA ILE A 97 1.67 -5.15 -5.17
C ILE A 97 2.48 -5.12 -3.89
N LYS A 98 2.99 -3.94 -3.53
CA LYS A 98 3.77 -3.72 -2.31
C LYS A 98 3.07 -2.67 -1.46
N PHE A 99 3.16 -2.84 -0.15
CA PHE A 99 2.73 -1.83 0.81
C PHE A 99 3.98 -1.25 1.46
N GLY A 100 4.28 0.01 1.17
CA GLY A 100 5.29 0.80 1.84
C GLY A 100 4.79 1.10 3.25
N ILE A 101 5.13 0.22 4.19
CA ILE A 101 5.23 0.63 5.58
C ILE A 101 6.61 1.27 5.64
N GLU A 102 6.69 2.59 5.74
CA GLU A 102 7.89 3.15 6.35
C GLU A 102 7.94 2.52 7.74
N ALA A 103 8.85 1.58 7.95
CA ALA A 103 9.33 1.26 9.28
C ALA A 103 9.96 2.56 9.78
N LYS A 104 9.13 3.44 10.34
CA LYS A 104 9.61 4.51 11.19
C LYS A 104 10.16 3.78 12.40
N ASP A 105 11.44 3.40 12.33
CA ASP A 105 12.16 3.00 13.52
C ASP A 105 11.89 4.09 14.56
N PRO A 106 11.44 3.75 15.79
CA PRO A 106 11.36 4.69 16.89
C PRO A 106 12.79 5.03 17.37
N GLY A 107 13.66 5.37 16.45
CA GLY A 107 14.99 5.92 16.63
C GLY A 107 15.01 7.34 16.09
N SER A 108 14.06 8.17 16.53
CA SER A 108 14.24 9.62 16.47
C SER A 108 15.50 9.93 17.28
N SER A 109 16.66 10.00 16.61
CA SER A 109 17.81 10.70 17.17
C SER A 109 17.49 12.18 17.12
N ALA A 110 16.66 12.63 18.07
CA ALA A 110 16.59 14.02 18.40
C ALA A 110 18.00 14.40 18.84
N SER A 111 18.71 15.19 18.03
CA SER A 111 19.92 15.86 18.46
C SER A 111 19.50 16.88 19.51
N VAL A 112 19.44 16.44 20.77
CA VAL A 112 19.10 17.30 21.90
C VAL A 112 20.26 18.27 22.05
N SER A 113 20.11 19.48 21.54
CA SER A 113 21.05 20.57 21.78
C SER A 113 21.27 20.71 23.29
N SER A 114 22.51 20.83 23.75
CA SER A 114 22.87 20.94 25.17
C SER A 114 22.08 22.03 25.91
N SER A 115 21.63 23.06 25.20
CA SER A 115 20.78 24.12 25.73
C SER A 115 19.44 23.61 26.29
N CYS A 116 18.90 22.53 25.73
CA CYS A 116 17.59 21.96 26.08
C CYS A 116 17.65 21.16 27.39
N LEU A 117 18.77 20.47 27.65
CA LEU A 117 18.96 19.73 28.91
C LEU A 117 19.01 20.67 30.11
N VAL A 118 19.67 21.83 29.97
CA VAL A 118 19.73 22.84 31.05
C VAL A 118 18.35 23.40 31.39
N LEU A 119 17.51 23.66 30.37
CA LEU A 119 16.14 24.11 30.57
C LEU A 119 15.27 23.03 31.23
N LEU A 120 15.45 21.76 30.89
CA LEU A 120 14.76 20.65 31.54
C LEU A 120 15.17 20.49 33.01
N PHE A 121 16.44 20.68 33.36
CA PHE A 121 16.91 20.64 34.74
C PHE A 121 16.41 21.82 35.57
N LEU A 122 16.40 23.04 35.02
CA LEU A 122 15.85 24.21 35.70
C LEU A 122 14.33 24.10 35.89
N CYS A 123 13.63 23.54 34.89
CA CYS A 123 12.20 23.29 34.99
C CYS A 123 11.89 22.17 35.99
N TRP A 124 12.70 21.11 36.03
CA TRP A 124 12.59 20.07 37.05
C TRP A 124 12.75 20.65 38.46
N ALA A 125 13.74 21.53 38.68
CA ALA A 125 13.97 22.17 39.97
C ALA A 125 12.77 23.03 40.42
N THR A 126 12.14 23.79 39.52
CA THR A 126 10.95 24.60 39.85
C THR A 126 9.68 23.75 40.04
N ILE A 127 9.58 22.60 39.36
CA ILE A 127 8.50 21.64 39.55
C ILE A 127 8.62 20.95 40.93
N THR A 128 9.83 20.67 41.42
CA THR A 128 9.99 20.05 42.75
C THR A 128 9.53 20.94 43.92
N GLU A 129 9.56 22.27 43.75
CA GLU A 129 9.03 23.20 44.78
C GLU A 129 7.50 23.28 44.78
N THR A 130 6.85 23.11 43.63
CA THR A 130 5.39 23.19 43.49
C THR A 130 4.67 21.87 43.81
N VAL A 131 5.34 20.72 43.65
CA VAL A 131 4.74 19.38 43.84
C VAL A 131 4.63 18.96 45.32
N LYS A 132 5.21 19.68 46.28
CA LYS A 132 5.00 19.42 47.73
C LYS A 132 3.57 19.70 48.22
N ILE A 133 2.71 20.34 47.43
CA ILE A 133 1.38 20.81 47.86
C ILE A 133 0.22 19.93 47.38
N PHE A 134 0.39 19.02 46.42
CA PHE A 134 -0.74 18.29 45.84
C PHE A 134 -0.50 16.78 45.72
N ASN A 135 -0.74 16.06 46.82
CA ASN A 135 -1.00 14.62 46.79
C ASN A 135 -2.51 14.40 46.71
N PRO A 136 -3.01 13.82 45.61
CA PRO A 136 -4.02 12.78 45.79
C PRO A 136 -3.90 11.63 44.76
N SER A 137 -3.68 10.44 45.31
CA SER A 137 -4.42 9.19 45.04
C SER A 137 -4.59 8.66 43.60
N ARG A 138 -3.94 7.50 43.39
CA ARG A 138 -4.36 6.26 42.70
C ARG A 138 -5.01 6.39 41.30
N ARG A 139 -4.44 5.64 40.34
CA ARG A 139 -5.15 4.57 39.60
C ARG A 139 -4.17 3.74 38.75
N THR A 140 -4.28 2.42 38.91
CA THR A 140 -3.61 1.34 38.17
C THR A 140 -4.10 1.26 36.71
N PRO A 141 -3.25 0.86 35.73
CA PRO A 141 -3.71 0.50 34.40
C PRO A 141 -4.09 -0.99 34.32
N PRO A 142 -5.19 -1.39 33.63
CA PRO A 142 -5.48 -2.79 33.39
C PRO A 142 -4.81 -3.30 32.10
N SER A 143 -4.17 -4.45 32.27
CA SER A 143 -4.10 -5.65 31.41
C SER A 143 -3.86 -5.54 29.89
N ALA A 144 -2.78 -6.21 29.48
CA ALA A 144 -2.38 -6.55 28.14
C ALA A 144 -3.43 -7.38 27.36
N TYR A 145 -3.59 -7.08 26.08
CA TYR A 145 -4.35 -7.89 25.12
C TYR A 145 -3.47 -9.01 24.54
N SER A 146 -3.92 -10.25 24.72
CA SER A 146 -3.35 -11.48 24.15
C SER A 146 -4.11 -11.86 22.88
N TYR A 147 -3.43 -11.96 21.74
CA TYR A 147 -3.99 -12.52 20.50
C TYR A 147 -3.49 -13.96 20.29
N ARG A 148 -4.42 -14.92 20.23
CA ARG A 148 -4.17 -16.29 19.76
C ARG A 148 -4.82 -16.46 18.38
N CYS A 149 -4.03 -16.91 17.41
CA CYS A 149 -4.55 -17.41 16.14
C CYS A 149 -4.89 -18.90 16.31
N LEU A 150 -6.11 -19.29 15.93
CA LEU A 150 -6.50 -20.69 15.80
C LEU A 150 -6.36 -21.08 14.32
N TYR A 151 -5.50 -22.05 14.05
CA TYR A 151 -5.50 -22.78 12.79
C TYR A 151 -6.52 -23.91 12.92
N ARG A 152 -7.33 -24.14 11.88
CA ARG A 152 -8.26 -25.26 11.81
C ARG A 152 -7.69 -26.23 10.78
N ASP A 153 -7.52 -27.48 11.20
CA ASP A 153 -7.14 -28.61 10.34
C ASP A 153 -8.19 -28.87 9.25
#